data_AF-A0A5R8WIR9-F1
#
_entry.id   AF-A0A5R8WIR9-F1
#
_cell.length_a   1.000
_cell.length_b   1.000
_cell.length_c   1.000
_cell.angle_alpha   90.00
_cell.angle_beta   90.00
_cell.angle_gamma   90.00
#
_symmetry.space_group_name_H-M   'P 1'
#
loop_
_entity.id
_entity.type
_entity.pdbx_description
1 polymer ?
#
loop_
_entity_poly.entity_id
_entity_poly.type
_entity_poly.pdbx_seq_one_letter_code
_entity_poly.pdbx_strand_id
1 'polypeptide(L)'
;MPNYQQGYEDGRSAQRYSAQTSSQFGKGLGTLIAWAFIAGTRIAVEVLVAAPFLILGFVVMAPLDFLGPMLGAVRVTGMVLVAFLAFAGLYWLKGCIVALRHRPGRLWLLPFALCVSVACLLPGWLVRSLVISSFPTAGPLWGWGLGLAFALFAFGRYRFTEHSAPDLMDWSYSRGYRWTNK
;
A
#
# COMPACT_ATOMS: atom_id res chain seq x y z
N MET A 1 -57.72 -38.44 6.78
CA MET A 1 -56.32 -38.35 7.25
C MET A 1 -55.46 -37.25 6.55
N PRO A 2 -56.00 -36.08 6.16
CA PRO A 2 -55.20 -35.05 5.45
C PRO A 2 -54.23 -34.26 6.35
N ASN A 3 -54.53 -34.12 7.65
CA ASN A 3 -53.74 -33.27 8.56
C ASN A 3 -52.35 -33.81 8.88
N TYR A 4 -52.11 -35.12 8.75
CA TYR A 4 -50.80 -35.72 9.03
C TYR A 4 -49.80 -35.46 7.89
N GLN A 5 -50.24 -35.56 6.64
CA GLN A 5 -49.39 -35.24 5.49
C GLN A 5 -49.01 -33.76 5.47
N GLN A 6 -49.95 -32.88 5.81
CA GLN A 6 -49.70 -31.44 5.87
C GLN A 6 -48.65 -31.09 6.95
N GLY A 7 -48.76 -31.65 8.16
CA GLY A 7 -47.75 -31.44 9.20
C GLY A 7 -46.37 -32.02 8.86
N TYR A 8 -46.30 -33.12 8.11
CA TYR A 8 -45.04 -33.71 7.66
C TYR A 8 -44.34 -32.85 6.59
N GLU A 9 -45.10 -32.27 5.66
CA GLU A 9 -44.56 -31.36 4.65
C GLU A 9 -44.16 -29.99 5.24
N ASP A 10 -44.91 -29.48 6.21
CA ASP A 10 -44.59 -28.25 6.94
C ASP A 10 -43.28 -28.40 7.76
N GLY A 11 -43.08 -29.54 8.42
CA GLY A 11 -41.81 -29.82 9.12
C GLY A 11 -40.61 -29.91 8.16
N ARG A 12 -40.79 -30.54 6.99
CA ARG A 12 -39.73 -30.68 5.99
C ARG A 12 -39.39 -29.35 5.30
N SER A 13 -40.39 -28.51 5.05
CA SER A 13 -40.18 -27.18 4.48
C SER A 13 -39.51 -26.24 5.49
N ALA A 14 -39.90 -26.25 6.77
CA ALA A 14 -39.24 -25.49 7.83
C ALA A 14 -37.75 -25.88 8.02
N GLN A 15 -37.43 -27.17 7.90
CA GLN A 15 -36.06 -27.66 7.97
C GLN A 15 -35.22 -27.24 6.75
N ARG A 16 -35.82 -27.20 5.55
CA ARG A 16 -35.15 -26.66 4.34
C ARG A 16 -34.96 -25.15 4.42
N TYR A 17 -35.94 -24.40 4.93
CA TYR A 17 -35.83 -22.97 5.14
C TYR A 17 -34.70 -22.63 6.13
N SER A 18 -34.65 -23.27 7.29
CA SER A 18 -33.59 -23.04 8.28
C SER A 18 -32.18 -23.42 7.78
N ALA A 19 -32.05 -24.53 7.03
CA ALA A 19 -30.79 -24.91 6.39
C ALA A 19 -30.37 -23.94 5.27
N GLN A 20 -31.32 -23.43 4.48
CA GLN A 20 -31.04 -22.46 3.42
C GLN A 20 -30.67 -21.10 4.01
N THR A 21 -31.39 -20.60 5.01
CA THR A 21 -31.09 -19.35 5.72
C THR A 21 -29.72 -19.38 6.39
N SER A 22 -29.37 -20.48 7.07
CA SER A 22 -28.04 -20.63 7.69
C SER A 22 -26.91 -20.71 6.67
N SER A 23 -27.10 -21.39 5.54
CA SER A 23 -26.11 -21.42 4.45
C SER A 23 -25.96 -20.07 3.74
N GLN A 24 -27.04 -19.30 3.61
CA GLN A 24 -27.04 -17.98 3.00
C GLN A 24 -26.43 -16.93 3.93
N PHE A 25 -26.70 -17.02 5.24
CA PHE A 25 -26.01 -16.25 6.27
C PHE A 25 -24.52 -16.60 6.32
N GLY A 26 -24.16 -17.89 6.29
CA GLY A 26 -22.76 -18.34 6.29
C GLY A 26 -21.98 -17.87 5.06
N LYS A 27 -22.62 -17.89 3.89
CA LYS A 27 -22.06 -17.30 2.66
C LYS A 27 -21.90 -15.79 2.75
N GLY A 28 -22.90 -15.08 3.29
CA GLY A 28 -22.87 -13.63 3.49
C GLY A 28 -21.84 -13.17 4.52
N LEU A 29 -21.68 -13.90 5.63
CA LEU A 29 -20.65 -13.64 6.63
C LEU A 29 -19.25 -13.92 6.06
N GLY A 30 -19.11 -15.03 5.32
CA GLY A 30 -17.86 -15.40 4.66
C GLY A 30 -17.40 -14.36 3.63
N THR A 31 -18.32 -13.80 2.83
CA THR A 31 -17.98 -12.72 1.89
C THR A 31 -17.62 -11.42 2.58
N LEU A 32 -18.28 -11.07 3.70
CA LEU A 32 -17.91 -9.89 4.49
C LEU A 32 -16.52 -10.00 5.13
N ILE A 33 -16.20 -11.17 5.70
CA ILE A 33 -14.88 -11.43 6.29
C ILE A 33 -13.80 -11.39 5.22
N ALA A 34 -14.04 -12.04 4.07
CA ALA A 34 -13.11 -12.01 2.95
C ALA A 34 -12.89 -10.57 2.45
N TRP A 35 -13.97 -9.79 2.33
CA TRP A 35 -13.88 -8.39 1.92
C TRP A 35 -13.13 -7.53 2.93
N ALA A 36 -13.38 -7.69 4.23
CA ALA A 36 -12.64 -7.00 5.28
C ALA A 36 -11.15 -7.35 5.27
N PHE A 37 -10.80 -8.61 4.99
CA PHE A 37 -9.41 -9.04 4.90
C PHE A 37 -8.72 -8.46 3.65
N ILE A 38 -9.40 -8.43 2.51
CA ILE A 38 -8.88 -7.81 1.28
C ILE A 38 -8.73 -6.30 1.45
N ALA A 39 -9.72 -5.64 2.04
CA ALA A 39 -9.67 -4.21 2.31
C ALA A 39 -8.55 -3.87 3.31
N GLY A 40 -8.45 -4.63 4.40
CA GLY A 40 -7.42 -4.47 5.42
C GLY A 40 -6.02 -4.68 4.88
N THR A 41 -5.79 -5.74 4.09
CA THR A 41 -4.48 -5.98 3.46
C THR A 41 -4.13 -4.89 2.46
N ARG A 42 -5.10 -4.37 1.69
CA ARG A 42 -4.88 -3.25 0.78
C ARG A 42 -4.48 -1.98 1.52
N ILE A 43 -5.20 -1.62 2.58
CA ILE A 43 -4.87 -0.44 3.40
C ILE A 43 -3.49 -0.62 4.05
N ALA A 44 -3.21 -1.80 4.62
CA ALA A 44 -1.93 -2.09 5.23
C ALA A 44 -0.77 -1.92 4.24
N VAL A 45 -0.94 -2.37 3.00
CA VAL A 45 0.05 -2.17 1.93
C VAL A 45 0.24 -0.68 1.62
N GLU A 46 -0.83 0.09 1.44
CA GLU A 46 -0.72 1.53 1.15
C GLU A 46 -0.06 2.29 2.31
N VAL A 47 -0.39 1.95 3.56
CA VAL A 47 0.25 2.51 4.77
C VAL A 47 1.73 2.14 4.82
N LEU A 48 2.08 0.89 4.51
CA LEU A 48 3.45 0.42 4.54
C LEU A 48 4.32 1.06 3.46
N VAL A 49 3.73 1.36 2.30
CA VAL A 49 4.38 2.13 1.23
C VAL A 49 4.53 3.60 1.60
N ALA A 50 3.55 4.18 2.31
CA ALA A 50 3.61 5.55 2.82
C ALA A 50 4.55 5.71 4.03
N ALA A 51 4.75 4.64 4.81
CA ALA A 51 5.55 4.61 6.03
C ALA A 51 6.96 5.20 5.88
N PRO A 52 7.79 4.85 4.88
CA PRO A 52 9.11 5.47 4.72
C PRO A 52 9.05 7.00 4.53
N PHE A 53 8.06 7.52 3.82
CA PHE A 53 7.89 8.97 3.62
C PHE A 53 7.41 9.66 4.90
N LEU A 54 6.55 8.99 5.66
CA LEU A 54 6.12 9.45 6.97
C LEU A 54 7.29 9.48 7.96
N ILE A 55 8.11 8.43 8.00
CA ILE A 55 9.32 8.39 8.84
C ILE A 55 10.30 9.48 8.43
N LEU A 56 10.48 9.73 7.14
CA LEU A 56 11.29 10.85 6.64
C LEU A 56 10.72 12.19 7.14
N GLY A 57 9.41 12.38 7.04
CA GLY A 57 8.74 13.56 7.59
C GLY A 57 8.95 13.71 9.10
N PHE A 58 8.91 12.61 9.84
CA PHE A 58 9.18 12.60 11.28
C PHE A 58 10.64 12.98 11.58
N VAL A 59 11.62 12.41 10.88
CA VAL A 59 13.04 12.72 11.09
C VAL A 59 13.34 14.20 10.78
N VAL A 60 12.73 14.74 9.73
CA VAL A 60 12.89 16.17 9.37
C VAL A 60 12.22 17.08 10.41
N MET A 61 11.11 16.64 11.00
CA MET A 61 10.36 17.41 11.99
C MET A 61 10.82 17.21 13.44
N ALA A 62 11.55 16.12 13.74
CA ALA A 62 12.11 15.83 15.06
C ALA A 62 13.03 16.94 15.61
N PRO A 63 13.96 17.55 14.84
CA PRO A 63 14.78 18.64 15.35
C PRO A 63 14.00 19.93 15.60
N LEU A 64 12.74 20.04 15.17
CA LEU A 64 11.88 21.19 15.46
C LEU A 64 11.16 21.08 16.81
N ASP A 65 11.38 19.98 17.57
CA ASP A 65 10.81 19.74 18.90
C ASP A 65 11.27 20.77 19.97
N PHE A 66 12.30 21.58 19.69
CA PHE A 66 12.74 22.66 20.60
C PHE A 66 11.73 23.80 20.77
N LEU A 67 10.72 23.92 19.90
CA LEU A 67 9.75 25.04 19.94
C LEU A 67 8.53 24.80 20.89
N GLY A 68 8.46 23.65 21.58
CA GLY A 68 7.51 23.42 22.66
C GLY A 68 6.17 22.75 22.28
N PRO A 69 5.39 22.33 23.29
CA PRO A 69 4.25 21.41 23.14
C PRO A 69 3.02 22.00 22.42
N MET A 70 2.93 23.33 22.24
CA MET A 70 1.83 23.98 21.51
C MET A 70 1.86 23.72 19.99
N LEU A 71 2.96 23.18 19.46
CA LEU A 71 3.17 22.95 18.03
C LEU A 71 2.87 21.51 17.57
N GLY A 72 2.25 20.68 18.40
CA GLY A 72 1.93 19.30 18.06
C GLY A 72 1.15 19.14 16.74
N ALA A 73 0.16 19.99 16.49
CA ALA A 73 -0.62 19.99 15.25
C ALA A 73 0.22 20.46 14.04
N VAL A 74 1.06 21.47 14.21
CA VAL A 74 1.97 21.95 13.18
C VAL A 74 3.00 20.89 12.81
N ARG A 75 3.48 20.11 13.80
CA ARG A 75 4.39 18.99 13.59
C ARG A 75 3.78 17.88 12.75
N VAL A 76 2.57 17.45 13.09
CA VAL A 76 1.84 16.42 12.32
C VAL A 76 1.56 16.92 10.90
N THR A 77 1.14 18.18 10.76
CA THR A 77 0.88 18.78 9.45
C THR A 77 2.16 18.88 8.62
N GLY A 78 3.27 19.28 9.23
CA GLY A 78 4.59 19.34 8.59
C GLY A 78 5.09 17.96 8.16
N MET A 79 4.93 16.95 9.01
CA MET A 79 5.29 15.56 8.68
C MET A 79 4.50 15.05 7.48
N VAL A 80 3.18 15.28 7.44
CA VAL A 80 2.32 14.93 6.31
C VAL A 80 2.72 15.70 5.05
N LEU A 81 3.04 17.00 5.18
CA LEU A 81 3.48 17.82 4.06
C LEU A 81 4.80 17.33 3.46
N VAL A 82 5.79 17.01 4.30
CA VAL A 82 7.08 16.46 3.85
C VAL A 82 6.88 15.11 3.17
N ALA A 83 6.04 14.23 3.75
CA ALA A 83 5.72 12.95 3.14
C ALA A 83 5.02 13.12 1.78
N PHE A 84 4.10 14.08 1.67
CA PHE A 84 3.41 14.42 0.42
C PHE A 84 4.39 14.95 -0.63
N LEU A 85 5.30 15.85 -0.26
CA LEU A 85 6.31 16.39 -1.17
C LEU A 85 7.29 15.31 -1.65
N ALA A 86 7.72 14.41 -0.75
CA ALA A 86 8.57 13.28 -1.13
C ALA A 86 7.85 12.33 -2.11
N PHE A 87 6.58 12.05 -1.85
CA PHE A 87 5.74 11.25 -2.75
C PHE A 87 5.56 11.93 -4.11
N ALA A 88 5.25 13.23 -4.12
CA ALA A 88 5.17 14.02 -5.35
C ALA A 88 6.50 14.03 -6.12
N GLY A 89 7.63 14.12 -5.41
CA GLY A 89 8.97 14.03 -5.98
C GLY A 89 9.24 12.69 -6.69
N LEU A 90 8.74 11.57 -6.16
CA LEU A 90 8.86 10.28 -6.83
C LEU A 90 8.08 10.23 -8.15
N TYR A 91 6.87 10.78 -8.20
CA TYR A 91 6.10 10.84 -9.45
C TYR A 91 6.69 11.83 -10.44
N TRP A 92 7.29 12.92 -9.97
CA TRP A 92 8.09 13.82 -10.80
C TRP A 92 9.27 13.06 -11.42
N LEU A 93 10.02 12.30 -10.61
CA LEU A 93 11.13 11.49 -11.07
C LEU A 93 10.67 10.41 -12.06
N LYS A 94 9.50 9.80 -11.84
CA LYS A 94 8.84 8.88 -12.79
C LYS A 94 8.54 9.58 -14.13
N GLY A 95 8.07 10.83 -14.11
CA GLY A 95 7.88 11.64 -15.32
C GLY A 95 9.19 11.88 -16.09
N CYS A 96 10.25 12.25 -15.37
CA CYS A 96 11.59 12.41 -15.94
C CYS A 96 12.10 11.10 -16.55
N ILE A 97 11.96 9.98 -15.84
CA ILE A 97 12.25 8.63 -16.32
C ILE A 97 11.57 8.40 -17.67
N VAL A 98 10.26 8.50 -17.76
CA VAL A 98 9.58 8.16 -19.03
C VAL A 98 10.04 9.05 -20.20
N ALA A 99 10.26 10.35 -19.96
CA ALA A 99 10.80 11.26 -20.97
C ALA A 99 12.26 10.92 -21.39
N LEU A 100 13.14 10.64 -20.42
CA LEU A 100 14.55 10.29 -20.68
C LEU A 100 14.70 8.97 -21.42
N ARG A 101 13.76 8.03 -21.27
CA ARG A 101 13.76 6.74 -21.98
C ARG A 101 13.70 6.90 -23.49
N HIS A 102 13.11 7.98 -23.99
CA HIS A 102 13.02 8.27 -25.42
C HIS A 102 14.30 8.89 -26.00
N ARG A 103 15.28 9.27 -25.17
CA ARG A 103 16.56 9.83 -25.64
C ARG A 103 17.64 8.75 -25.78
N PRO A 104 18.56 8.86 -26.76
CA PRO A 104 19.68 7.96 -26.87
C PRO A 104 20.68 8.24 -25.74
N GLY A 105 20.60 7.46 -24.65
CA GLY A 105 21.52 7.56 -23.53
C GLY A 105 21.12 6.72 -22.33
N ARG A 106 22.09 6.14 -21.63
CA ARG A 106 21.88 5.38 -20.38
C ARG A 106 21.62 6.28 -19.15
N LEU A 107 21.54 7.60 -19.33
CA LEU A 107 21.26 8.57 -18.26
C LEU A 107 19.93 8.33 -17.56
N TRP A 108 19.00 7.63 -18.22
CA TRP A 108 17.74 7.16 -17.65
C TRP A 108 17.89 6.21 -16.44
N LEU A 109 18.98 5.43 -16.39
CA LEU A 109 19.22 4.43 -15.35
C LEU A 109 19.45 5.06 -13.97
N LEU A 110 20.00 6.27 -13.90
CA LEU A 110 20.25 6.96 -12.63
C LEU A 110 18.95 7.32 -11.88
N PRO A 111 18.04 8.12 -12.45
CA PRO A 111 16.78 8.43 -11.77
C PRO A 111 15.93 7.17 -11.59
N PHE A 112 16.03 6.18 -12.48
CA PHE A 112 15.35 4.89 -12.34
C PHE A 112 15.84 4.11 -11.12
N ALA A 113 17.16 3.93 -10.97
CA ALA A 113 17.74 3.23 -9.84
C ALA A 113 17.43 3.94 -8.51
N LEU A 114 17.45 5.28 -8.50
CA LEU A 114 17.07 6.07 -7.33
C LEU A 114 15.58 5.95 -6.99
N CYS A 115 14.70 5.92 -8.00
CA CYS A 115 13.27 5.73 -7.77
C CYS A 115 12.99 4.34 -7.18
N VAL A 116 13.59 3.30 -7.76
CA VAL A 116 13.43 1.91 -7.30
C VAL A 116 14.03 1.72 -5.91
N SER A 117 15.19 2.32 -5.61
CA SER A 117 15.77 2.20 -4.28
C SER A 117 14.89 2.84 -3.20
N VAL A 118 14.39 4.06 -3.44
CA VAL A 118 13.53 4.76 -2.47
C VAL A 118 12.15 4.10 -2.35
N ALA A 119 11.54 3.69 -3.46
CA ALA A 119 10.19 3.14 -3.46
C ALA A 119 10.12 1.65 -3.10
N CYS A 120 11.19 0.87 -3.32
CA CYS A 120 11.16 -0.59 -3.12
C CYS A 120 12.11 -1.07 -2.02
N LEU A 121 13.36 -0.58 -1.97
CA LEU A 121 14.32 -1.03 -0.95
C LEU A 121 13.99 -0.46 0.43
N LEU A 122 13.58 0.80 0.50
CA LEU A 122 13.25 1.48 1.75
C LEU A 122 12.09 0.82 2.52
N PRO A 123 10.91 0.58 1.89
CA PRO A 123 9.84 -0.12 2.59
C PRO A 123 10.14 -1.61 2.78
N GLY A 124 10.90 -2.26 1.88
CA GLY A 124 11.35 -3.65 2.07
C GLY A 124 12.28 -3.81 3.27
N TRP A 125 13.15 -2.84 3.52
CA TRP A 125 14.01 -2.79 4.70
C TRP A 125 13.20 -2.56 5.99
N LEU A 126 12.16 -1.74 5.92
CA LEU A 126 11.20 -1.53 7.00
C LEU A 126 10.43 -2.79 7.37
N VAL A 127 9.95 -3.55 6.38
CA VAL A 127 9.31 -4.85 6.63
C VAL A 127 10.28 -5.79 7.32
N ARG A 128 11.54 -5.84 6.86
CA ARG A 128 12.56 -6.67 7.49
C ARG A 128 12.79 -6.28 8.95
N SER A 129 12.92 -4.99 9.27
CA SER A 129 13.14 -4.55 10.65
C SER A 129 11.95 -4.90 11.56
N LEU A 130 10.73 -4.75 11.07
CA LEU A 130 9.51 -5.14 11.79
C LEU A 130 9.41 -6.66 12.02
N VAL A 131 9.80 -7.47 11.04
CA VAL A 131 9.80 -8.94 11.17
C VAL A 131 10.83 -9.40 12.20
N ILE A 132 12.04 -8.83 12.16
CA ILE A 132 13.10 -9.18 13.13
C ILE A 132 12.70 -8.75 14.55
N SER A 133 12.07 -7.58 14.72
CA SER A 133 11.63 -7.12 16.04
C SER A 133 10.48 -7.94 16.60
N SER A 134 9.58 -8.45 15.74
CA SER A 134 8.40 -9.20 16.16
C SER A 134 8.68 -10.69 16.36
N PHE A 135 9.64 -11.25 15.60
CA PHE A 135 10.01 -12.65 15.63
C PHE A 135 11.53 -12.81 15.77
N PRO A 136 12.08 -12.68 16.99
CA PRO A 136 13.51 -12.78 17.22
C PRO A 136 14.09 -14.18 16.93
N THR A 137 13.23 -15.21 16.88
CA THR A 137 13.58 -16.59 16.53
C THR A 137 13.51 -16.88 15.03
N ALA A 138 13.01 -15.95 14.21
CA ALA A 138 12.99 -16.13 12.76
C ALA A 138 14.42 -16.04 12.21
N GLY A 139 14.87 -17.09 11.53
CA GLY A 139 16.19 -17.12 10.91
C GLY A 139 16.38 -15.96 9.91
N PRO A 140 17.64 -15.54 9.65
CA PRO A 140 17.94 -14.40 8.77
C PRO A 140 17.35 -14.54 7.36
N LEU A 141 17.15 -15.78 6.90
CA LEU A 141 16.49 -16.09 5.62
C LEU A 141 15.04 -15.57 5.56
N TRP A 142 14.27 -15.64 6.65
CA TRP A 142 12.88 -15.15 6.68
C TRP A 142 12.81 -13.63 6.61
N GLY A 143 13.67 -12.93 7.35
CA GLY A 143 13.71 -11.46 7.32
C GLY A 143 14.13 -10.89 5.96
N TRP A 144 15.13 -11.48 5.32
CA TRP A 144 15.55 -11.08 3.97
C TRP A 144 14.57 -11.54 2.90
N GLY A 145 14.01 -12.75 3.01
CA GLY A 145 13.03 -13.28 2.07
C GLY A 145 11.76 -12.44 2.00
N LEU A 146 11.18 -12.10 3.16
CA LEU A 146 10.00 -11.23 3.24
C LEU A 146 10.28 -9.81 2.74
N GLY A 147 11.42 -9.22 3.12
CA GLY A 147 11.80 -7.90 2.65
C GLY A 147 11.99 -7.84 1.13
N LEU A 148 12.63 -8.86 0.54
CA LEU A 148 12.82 -8.97 -0.91
C LEU A 148 11.51 -9.23 -1.63
N ALA A 149 10.66 -10.13 -1.11
CA ALA A 149 9.35 -10.41 -1.68
C ALA A 149 8.47 -9.14 -1.69
N PHE A 150 8.52 -8.35 -0.61
CA PHE A 150 7.81 -7.07 -0.55
C PHE A 150 8.38 -6.04 -1.54
N ALA A 151 9.71 -5.96 -1.67
CA ALA A 151 10.34 -5.07 -2.65
C ALA A 151 9.94 -5.42 -4.10
N LEU A 152 9.88 -6.71 -4.43
CA LEU A 152 9.41 -7.20 -5.74
C LEU A 152 7.93 -6.90 -5.97
N PHE A 153 7.10 -7.08 -4.93
CA PHE A 153 5.69 -6.73 -4.98
C PHE A 153 5.49 -5.22 -5.21
N ALA A 154 6.20 -4.37 -4.47
CA ALA A 154 6.18 -2.92 -4.64
C ALA A 154 6.63 -2.52 -6.06
N PHE A 155 7.71 -3.12 -6.57
CA PHE A 155 8.20 -2.88 -7.92
C PHE A 155 7.13 -3.19 -8.99
N GLY A 156 6.46 -4.34 -8.86
CA GLY A 156 5.36 -4.72 -9.75
C GLY A 156 4.17 -3.77 -9.68
N ARG A 157 3.85 -3.24 -8.48
CA ARG A 157 2.73 -2.33 -8.28
C ARG A 157 2.97 -0.94 -8.85
N TYR A 158 4.18 -0.40 -8.74
CA TYR A 158 4.49 0.94 -9.22
C TYR A 158 4.61 1.07 -10.75
N ARG A 159 4.76 -0.06 -11.47
CA ARG A 159 4.90 -0.14 -12.94
C ARG A 159 5.68 1.05 -13.48
N PHE A 160 6.93 1.21 -13.02
CA PHE A 160 7.76 2.40 -13.25
C PHE A 160 7.96 2.73 -14.74
N THR A 161 7.83 1.73 -15.61
CA THR A 161 8.03 1.83 -17.06
C THR A 161 6.79 2.27 -17.84
N GLU A 162 5.64 2.43 -17.17
CA GLU A 162 4.35 2.69 -17.82
C GLU A 162 3.82 4.08 -17.50
N HIS A 163 3.14 4.69 -18.48
CA HIS A 163 2.43 5.96 -18.37
C HIS A 163 1.18 5.79 -17.51
N SER A 164 1.36 5.59 -16.21
CA SER A 164 0.27 5.52 -15.25
C SER A 164 0.66 6.29 -13.99
N ALA A 165 -0.05 7.37 -13.73
CA ALA A 165 0.04 8.17 -12.52
C ALA A 165 -1.38 8.31 -11.93
N PRO A 166 -1.53 8.30 -10.60
CA PRO A 166 -2.81 8.61 -9.97
C PRO A 166 -3.16 10.09 -10.18
N ASP A 167 -4.44 10.41 -10.33
CA ASP A 167 -4.93 11.77 -10.64
C ASP A 167 -4.39 12.84 -9.68
N LEU A 168 -4.23 12.51 -8.40
CA LEU A 168 -3.65 13.38 -7.37
C LEU A 168 -2.21 13.84 -7.68
N MET A 169 -1.45 13.08 -8.46
CA MET A 169 -0.03 13.33 -8.74
C MET A 169 0.25 13.63 -10.22
N ASP A 170 -0.78 13.73 -11.05
CA ASP A 170 -0.62 13.95 -12.50
C ASP A 170 0.04 15.30 -12.81
N TRP A 171 -0.21 16.33 -11.99
CA TRP A 171 0.49 17.61 -12.10
C TRP A 171 2.01 17.48 -11.88
N SER A 172 2.42 16.69 -10.87
CA SER A 172 3.84 16.49 -10.57
C SER A 172 4.51 15.68 -11.68
N TYR A 173 3.82 14.64 -12.13
CA TYR A 173 4.23 13.76 -13.21
C TYR A 173 4.42 14.52 -14.54
N SER A 174 3.41 15.26 -14.97
CA SER A 174 3.43 16.04 -16.20
C SER A 174 4.50 17.14 -16.18
N ARG A 175 4.74 17.76 -15.02
CA ARG A 175 5.81 18.74 -14.83
C ARG A 175 7.19 18.11 -15.02
N GLY A 176 7.44 16.91 -14.48
CA GLY A 176 8.70 16.17 -14.68
C GLY A 176 8.93 15.79 -16.14
N TYR A 177 7.89 15.26 -16.80
CA TYR A 177 7.92 14.89 -18.21
C TYR A 177 8.26 16.10 -19.11
N ARG A 178 7.59 17.23 -18.92
CA ARG A 178 7.83 18.46 -19.70
C ARG A 178 9.22 19.04 -19.48
N TRP A 179 9.78 18.93 -18.27
CA TRP A 179 11.11 19.47 -17.97
C TRP A 179 12.21 18.73 -18.72
N THR A 180 12.06 17.41 -18.85
CA THR A 180 13.03 16.54 -19.52
C THR A 180 12.87 16.54 -21.04
N ASN A 181 11.64 16.73 -21.54
CA ASN A 181 11.35 16.72 -22.98
C ASN A 181 11.67 18.05 -23.68
N LYS A 182 12.14 19.07 -22.96
CA LYS A 182 12.75 20.27 -23.56
C LYS A 182 14.16 19.98 -24.04
#